data_AF-T1AVN6-F1
#
_entry.id   AF-T1AVN6-F1
#
_cell.length_a   1.000
_cell.length_b   1.000
_cell.length_c   1.000
_cell.angle_alpha   90.00
_cell.angle_beta   90.00
_cell.angle_gamma   90.00
#
_symmetry.space_group_name_H-M   'P 1'
#
loop_
_entity.id
_entity.type
_entity.pdbx_description
1 polymer ?
#
loop_
_entity_poly.entity_id
_entity_poly.type
_entity_poly.pdbx_seq_one_letter_code
_entity_poly.pdbx_strand_id
1 'polypeptide(L)'
;FSPHPDIVSERLRTLDELPRMRHGCLIVTLDTLMQRLPPQQYVQARAFQFARGERLDLEPFRARLIEAGYASVSQVHGPGEFAVRGSLFDVYPMGAPEPLRVDLFDEQIEAIRSFDPDTQRSLQPIERVRLLPARELPLDADAVKDFRRRFR
;
A
#
# COMPACT_ATOMS: atom_id res chain seq x y z
N PHE A 1 -4.77 6.43 -20.51
CA PHE A 1 -4.93 6.94 -19.14
C PHE A 1 -4.35 5.93 -18.16
N SER A 2 -3.87 6.36 -17.00
CA SER A 2 -3.52 5.44 -15.91
C SER A 2 -4.80 4.81 -15.34
N PRO A 3 -4.77 3.55 -14.88
CA PRO A 3 -5.92 2.92 -14.23
C PRO A 3 -6.31 3.65 -12.95
N HIS A 4 -7.59 3.56 -12.56
CA HIS A 4 -8.08 4.10 -11.30
C HIS A 4 -7.39 3.42 -10.10
N PRO A 5 -7.04 4.14 -9.01
CA PRO A 5 -6.38 3.56 -7.84
C PRO A 5 -7.10 2.34 -7.26
N ASP A 6 -8.43 2.32 -7.24
CA ASP A 6 -9.21 1.17 -6.74
C ASP A 6 -8.96 -0.11 -7.55
N ILE A 7 -8.85 0.01 -8.88
CA ILE A 7 -8.55 -1.12 -9.76
C ILE A 7 -7.13 -1.65 -9.47
N VAL A 8 -6.17 -0.74 -9.29
CA VAL A 8 -4.79 -1.12 -8.94
C VAL A 8 -4.75 -1.78 -7.56
N SER A 9 -5.53 -1.27 -6.60
CA SER A 9 -5.66 -1.80 -5.26
C SER A 9 -6.18 -3.24 -5.26
N GLU A 10 -7.27 -3.49 -6.00
CA GLU A 10 -7.86 -4.83 -6.15
C GLU A 10 -6.92 -5.81 -6.86
N ARG A 11 -6.22 -5.36 -7.91
CA ARG A 11 -5.22 -6.17 -8.61
C ARG A 11 -4.05 -6.53 -7.71
N LEU A 12 -3.49 -5.58 -6.97
CA LEU A 12 -2.38 -5.83 -6.04
C LEU A 12 -2.79 -6.80 -4.92
N ARG A 13 -4.00 -6.67 -4.39
CA ARG A 13 -4.57 -7.63 -3.45
C ARG A 13 -4.60 -9.03 -4.05
N THR A 14 -5.16 -9.15 -5.26
CA THR A 14 -5.25 -10.42 -5.97
C THR A 14 -3.88 -11.04 -6.19
N LEU A 15 -2.91 -10.26 -6.66
CA LEU A 15 -1.54 -10.72 -6.91
C LEU A 15 -0.80 -11.15 -5.63
N ASP A 16 -1.12 -10.53 -4.49
CA ASP A 16 -0.55 -10.93 -3.22
C ASP A 16 -1.17 -12.21 -2.64
N GLU A 17 -2.49 -12.37 -2.76
CA GLU A 17 -3.23 -13.51 -2.21
C GLU A 17 -3.11 -14.77 -3.07
N LEU A 18 -3.09 -14.61 -4.41
CA LEU A 18 -3.12 -15.69 -5.39
C LEU A 18 -2.04 -16.78 -5.16
N PRO A 19 -0.77 -16.47 -4.83
CA PRO A 19 0.24 -17.50 -4.58
C PRO A 19 -0.05 -18.38 -3.36
N ARG A 20 -0.90 -17.94 -2.44
CA ARG A 20 -1.27 -18.68 -1.22
C ARG A 20 -2.63 -19.35 -1.34
N MET A 21 -3.35 -19.10 -2.43
CA MET A 21 -4.69 -19.63 -2.67
C MET A 21 -4.64 -21.14 -2.95
N ARG A 22 -5.27 -21.93 -2.08
CA ARG A 22 -5.35 -23.40 -2.23
C ARG A 22 -6.66 -23.88 -2.86
N HIS A 23 -7.73 -23.11 -2.70
CA HIS A 23 -9.07 -23.42 -3.18
C HIS A 23 -9.77 -22.15 -3.68
N GLY A 24 -10.53 -22.28 -4.76
CA GLY A 24 -11.37 -21.23 -5.35
C GLY A 24 -11.15 -21.06 -6.85
N CYS A 25 -11.76 -20.04 -7.44
CA CYS A 25 -11.69 -19.74 -8.87
C CYS A 25 -11.24 -18.29 -9.08
N LEU A 26 -10.28 -18.10 -9.99
CA LEU A 26 -9.90 -16.78 -10.50
C LEU A 26 -10.48 -16.62 -11.90
N ILE A 27 -11.28 -15.58 -12.12
CA ILE A 27 -11.85 -15.26 -13.43
C ILE A 27 -11.03 -14.11 -14.02
N VAL A 28 -10.51 -14.32 -15.23
CA VAL A 28 -9.75 -13.30 -15.98
C VAL A 28 -10.20 -13.27 -17.43
N THR A 29 -10.13 -12.10 -18.06
CA THR A 29 -10.29 -11.98 -19.51
C THR A 29 -9.03 -12.43 -20.24
N LEU A 30 -9.15 -12.74 -21.54
CA LEU A 30 -8.01 -13.10 -22.37
C LEU A 30 -6.95 -11.99 -22.39
N ASP A 31 -7.37 -10.73 -22.53
CA ASP A 31 -6.46 -9.58 -22.54
C ASP A 31 -5.68 -9.45 -21.22
N THR A 32 -6.35 -9.66 -20.08
CA THR A 32 -5.71 -9.63 -18.75
C THR A 32 -4.71 -10.76 -18.59
N LEU A 33 -5.03 -11.96 -19.09
CA LEU A 33 -4.15 -13.12 -19.04
C LEU A 33 -2.88 -12.92 -19.86
N MET A 34 -2.98 -12.22 -20.99
CA MET A 34 -1.83 -11.92 -21.86
C MET A 34 -0.95 -10.77 -21.32
N GLN A 35 -1.46 -9.98 -20.37
CA GLN A 35 -0.71 -8.87 -19.78
C GLN A 35 0.47 -9.41 -18.96
N ARG A 36 1.68 -8.89 -19.23
CA ARG A 36 2.85 -9.18 -18.39
C ARG A 36 2.68 -8.51 -17.02
N LEU A 37 2.94 -9.27 -15.97
CA LEU A 37 2.85 -8.85 -14.58
C LEU A 37 4.26 -8.61 -13.98
N PRO A 38 4.38 -7.80 -12.92
CA PRO A 38 5.61 -7.77 -12.15
C PRO A 38 5.94 -9.17 -11.59
N PRO A 39 7.21 -9.49 -11.34
CA PRO A 39 7.59 -10.73 -10.65
C PRO A 39 6.86 -10.83 -9.31
N GLN A 40 6.41 -12.02 -8.92
CA GLN A 40 5.71 -12.25 -7.64
C GLN A 40 6.46 -11.64 -6.43
N GLN A 41 7.79 -11.74 -6.45
CA GLN A 41 8.67 -11.22 -5.40
C GLN A 41 8.55 -9.70 -5.23
N TYR A 42 8.18 -8.96 -6.28
CA TYR A 42 8.01 -7.52 -6.22
C TYR A 42 6.93 -7.09 -5.21
N VAL A 43 5.75 -7.72 -5.28
CA VAL A 43 4.63 -7.41 -4.38
C VAL A 43 4.96 -7.83 -2.94
N GLN A 44 5.60 -9.00 -2.77
CA GLN A 44 5.91 -9.54 -1.45
C GLN A 44 7.06 -8.80 -0.75
N ALA A 45 8.15 -8.51 -1.46
CA ALA A 45 9.36 -7.91 -0.88
C ALA A 45 9.19 -6.42 -0.53
N ARG A 46 8.19 -5.75 -1.12
CA ARG A 46 7.90 -4.33 -0.89
C ARG A 46 6.70 -4.10 0.03
N ALA A 47 6.22 -5.16 0.67
CA ALA A 47 5.18 -5.02 1.68
C ALA A 47 5.81 -4.53 3.00
N PHE A 48 5.23 -3.48 3.59
CA PHE A 48 5.59 -3.03 4.93
C PHE A 48 4.68 -3.70 5.94
N GLN A 49 5.22 -4.07 7.10
CA GLN A 49 4.45 -4.62 8.20
C GLN A 49 4.81 -3.87 9.46
N PHE A 50 3.79 -3.56 10.25
CA PHE A 50 3.95 -3.04 11.60
C PHE A 50 2.75 -3.42 12.44
N ALA A 51 2.96 -3.47 13.75
CA ALA A 51 1.95 -3.85 14.73
C ALA A 51 1.84 -2.82 15.84
N ARG A 52 0.72 -2.84 16.56
CA ARG A 52 0.58 -2.08 17.80
C ARG A 52 1.70 -2.45 18.78
N GLY A 53 2.26 -1.45 19.44
CA GLY A 53 3.36 -1.58 20.40
C GLY A 53 4.75 -1.57 19.77
N GLU A 54 4.88 -1.67 18.44
CA GLU A 54 6.16 -1.56 17.75
C GLU A 54 6.60 -0.09 17.59
N ARG A 55 7.89 0.10 17.32
CA ARG A 55 8.46 1.41 17.01
C ARG A 55 8.31 1.74 15.52
N LEU A 56 7.86 2.94 15.20
CA LEU A 56 7.72 3.47 13.86
C LEU A 56 8.23 4.91 13.81
N ASP A 57 9.42 5.10 13.24
CA ASP A 57 9.95 6.43 12.92
C ASP A 57 9.32 6.95 11.62
N LEU A 58 8.54 8.02 11.74
CA LEU A 58 7.71 8.56 10.66
C LEU A 58 8.52 9.15 9.50
N GLU A 59 9.66 9.77 9.75
CA GLU A 59 10.41 10.45 8.68
C GLU A 59 11.03 9.45 7.68
N PRO A 60 11.77 8.43 8.11
CA PRO A 60 12.22 7.36 7.23
C PRO A 60 11.06 6.59 6.62
N PHE A 61 9.97 6.37 7.38
CA PHE A 61 8.83 5.63 6.88
C PHE A 61 8.10 6.37 5.75
N ARG A 62 7.96 7.68 5.88
CA ARG A 62 7.44 8.56 4.82
C ARG A 62 8.24 8.44 3.54
N ALA A 63 9.57 8.48 3.61
CA ALA A 63 10.42 8.32 2.43
C ALA A 63 10.20 6.96 1.76
N ARG A 64 10.08 5.90 2.54
CA ARG A 64 9.80 4.53 2.03
C ARG A 64 8.42 4.42 1.38
N LEU A 65 7.40 5.10 1.91
CA LEU A 65 6.06 5.13 1.29
C LEU A 65 6.09 5.84 -0.06
N ILE A 66 6.79 6.98 -0.15
CA ILE A 66 6.97 7.71 -1.42
C ILE A 66 7.69 6.84 -2.45
N GLU A 67 8.75 6.14 -2.05
CA GLU A 67 9.46 5.19 -2.93
C GLU A 67 8.57 4.01 -3.36
N ALA A 68 7.70 3.54 -2.47
CA ALA A 68 6.68 2.54 -2.78
C ALA A 68 5.52 3.09 -3.65
N GLY A 69 5.53 4.39 -3.95
CA GLY A 69 4.63 5.05 -4.88
C GLY A 69 3.40 5.70 -4.24
N TYR A 70 3.32 5.76 -2.91
CA TYR A 70 2.20 6.39 -2.20
C TYR A 70 2.23 7.91 -2.37
N ALA A 71 1.05 8.52 -2.43
CA ALA A 71 0.88 9.98 -2.51
C ALA A 71 0.80 10.60 -1.11
N SER A 72 1.67 11.57 -0.83
CA SER A 72 1.58 12.41 0.37
C SER A 72 0.49 13.45 0.15
N VAL A 73 -0.59 13.36 0.90
CA VAL A 73 -1.76 14.25 0.83
C VAL A 73 -2.00 14.92 2.18
N SER A 74 -2.85 15.95 2.20
CA SER A 74 -3.29 16.58 3.45
C SER A 74 -4.34 15.75 4.20
N GLN A 75 -5.13 14.98 3.46
CA GLN A 75 -6.20 14.15 3.96
C GLN A 75 -6.37 12.93 3.05
N VAL A 76 -6.47 11.76 3.65
CA VAL A 76 -6.57 10.47 2.94
C VAL A 76 -8.03 10.19 2.61
N HIS A 77 -8.29 9.90 1.33
CA HIS A 77 -9.59 9.53 0.79
C HIS A 77 -9.55 8.21 0.00
N GLY A 78 -8.46 7.92 -0.70
CA GLY A 78 -8.39 6.77 -1.62
C GLY A 78 -7.13 5.90 -1.44
N PRO A 79 -7.13 4.67 -2.01
CA PRO A 79 -6.00 3.76 -1.93
C PRO A 79 -4.70 4.36 -2.46
N GLY A 80 -3.59 4.10 -1.77
CA GLY A 80 -2.27 4.60 -2.15
C GLY A 80 -1.98 6.01 -1.65
N GLU A 81 -2.83 6.58 -0.79
CA GLU A 81 -2.62 7.88 -0.15
C GLU A 81 -2.14 7.73 1.30
N PHE A 82 -1.39 8.71 1.78
CA PHE A 82 -1.06 8.85 3.20
C PHE A 82 -0.96 10.32 3.63
N ALA A 83 -1.16 10.57 4.92
CA ALA A 83 -1.01 11.89 5.54
C ALA A 83 -0.34 11.74 6.92
N VAL A 84 0.51 12.71 7.27
CA VAL A 84 1.17 12.79 8.58
C VAL A 84 0.76 14.11 9.24
N ARG A 85 0.21 14.03 10.46
CA ARG A 85 -0.30 15.17 11.22
C ARG A 85 0.10 15.05 12.70
N GLY A 86 1.26 15.61 13.04
CA GLY A 86 1.82 15.46 14.39
C GLY A 86 2.09 13.99 14.70
N SER A 87 1.44 13.46 15.72
CA SER A 87 1.51 12.04 16.11
C SER A 87 0.60 11.10 15.32
N LEU A 88 -0.25 11.63 14.43
CA LEU A 88 -1.14 10.81 13.63
C LEU A 88 -0.55 10.52 12.25
N PHE A 89 -0.59 9.25 11.88
CA PHE A 89 -0.29 8.78 10.54
C PHE A 89 -1.50 8.08 9.95
N ASP A 90 -2.08 8.69 8.93
CA ASP A 90 -3.19 8.12 8.17
C ASP A 90 -2.65 7.51 6.87
N VAL A 91 -3.11 6.33 6.51
CA VAL A 91 -2.73 5.65 5.27
C VAL A 91 -3.89 4.85 4.73
N TYR A 92 -4.07 4.83 3.41
CA TYR A 92 -4.96 3.89 2.74
C TYR A 92 -4.12 2.82 2.05
N PRO A 93 -3.95 1.64 2.67
CA PRO A 93 -3.16 0.57 2.10
C PRO A 93 -3.74 0.09 0.77
N MET A 94 -2.90 -0.18 -0.22
CA MET A 94 -3.35 -0.94 -1.39
C MET A 94 -3.79 -2.34 -0.95
N GLY A 95 -4.94 -2.76 -1.48
CA GLY A 95 -5.59 -4.03 -1.18
C GLY A 95 -6.37 -4.08 0.13
N ALA A 96 -6.37 -3.02 0.93
CA ALA A 96 -7.24 -2.91 2.10
C ALA A 96 -8.62 -2.35 1.71
N PRO A 97 -9.70 -2.73 2.42
CA PRO A 97 -11.04 -2.19 2.19
C PRO A 97 -11.27 -0.82 2.84
N GLU A 98 -10.44 -0.42 3.81
CA GLU A 98 -10.59 0.80 4.60
C GLU A 98 -9.22 1.43 4.88
N PRO A 99 -9.14 2.77 5.01
CA PRO A 99 -7.93 3.44 5.45
C PRO A 99 -7.72 3.27 6.96
N LEU A 100 -6.48 3.49 7.38
CA LEU A 100 -5.98 3.23 8.72
C LEU A 100 -5.41 4.51 9.32
N ARG A 101 -5.72 4.75 10.59
CA ARG A 101 -5.13 5.78 11.44
C ARG A 101 -4.24 5.11 12.48
N VAL A 102 -2.97 5.46 12.45
CA VAL A 102 -1.94 5.05 13.41
C VAL A 102 -1.70 6.23 14.34
N ASP A 103 -1.88 5.99 15.64
CA ASP A 103 -1.63 6.95 16.70
C ASP A 103 -0.30 6.61 17.38
N LEU A 104 0.60 7.58 17.43
CA LEU A 104 1.95 7.43 17.93
C LEU A 104 2.15 8.20 19.24
N PHE A 105 2.85 7.59 20.19
CA PHE A 105 3.43 8.31 21.31
C PHE A 105 4.95 8.26 21.17
N ASP A 106 5.56 9.41 20.92
CA ASP A 106 6.90 9.53 20.37
C ASP A 106 7.04 8.68 19.08
N GLU A 107 7.81 7.60 19.13
CA GLU A 107 8.00 6.67 18.00
C GLU A 107 7.29 5.34 18.23
N GLN A 108 6.46 5.19 19.27
CA GLN A 108 5.77 3.94 19.58
C GLN A 108 4.32 3.97 19.07
N ILE A 109 3.89 2.90 18.41
CA ILE A 109 2.50 2.76 17.94
C ILE A 109 1.60 2.41 19.14
N GLU A 110 0.82 3.38 19.61
CA GLU A 110 -0.13 3.20 20.71
C GLU A 110 -1.40 2.48 20.25
N ALA A 111 -1.92 2.91 19.10
CA ALA A 111 -3.15 2.37 18.55
C ALA A 111 -3.16 2.43 17.02
N ILE A 112 -3.84 1.45 16.43
CA ILE A 112 -4.16 1.43 15.01
C ILE A 112 -5.66 1.21 14.90
N ARG A 113 -6.34 2.03 14.12
CA ARG A 113 -7.79 1.93 13.88
C ARG A 113 -8.08 2.10 12.40
N SER A 114 -9.06 1.38 11.86
CA SER A 114 -9.63 1.81 10.59
C SER A 114 -10.42 3.10 10.77
N PHE A 115 -10.68 3.84 9.70
CA PHE A 115 -11.54 5.01 9.73
C PHE A 115 -12.35 5.14 8.44
N ASP A 116 -13.48 5.83 8.54
CA ASP A 116 -14.33 6.13 7.40
C ASP A 116 -13.74 7.32 6.60
N PRO A 117 -13.42 7.17 5.29
CA PRO A 117 -12.72 8.21 4.52
C PRO A 117 -13.54 9.49 4.29
N ASP A 118 -14.87 9.43 4.39
CA ASP A 118 -15.74 10.58 4.16
C ASP A 118 -15.93 11.39 5.45
N THR A 119 -16.20 10.71 6.56
CA THR A 119 -16.47 11.32 7.87
C THR A 119 -15.22 11.49 8.73
N GLN A 120 -14.12 10.82 8.39
CA GLN A 120 -12.82 10.86 9.06
C GLN A 120 -12.84 10.36 10.52
N ARG A 121 -13.88 9.58 10.86
CA ARG A 121 -14.09 9.01 12.18
C ARG A 121 -13.48 7.62 12.26
N SER A 122 -12.75 7.37 13.34
CA SER A 122 -12.22 6.04 13.63
C SER A 122 -13.33 5.01 13.86
N LEU A 123 -13.05 3.79 13.43
CA LEU A 123 -13.92 2.62 13.49
C LEU A 123 -13.26 1.55 14.37
N GLN A 124 -12.93 0.39 13.78
CA GLN A 124 -12.48 -0.78 14.53
C GLN A 124 -10.98 -0.72 14.83
N PRO A 125 -10.53 -1.20 16.01
CA PRO A 125 -9.11 -1.37 16.29
C PRO A 125 -8.51 -2.50 15.47
N ILE A 126 -7.24 -2.34 15.11
CA ILE A 126 -6.45 -3.31 14.33
C ILE A 126 -5.13 -3.56 15.05
N GLU A 127 -4.72 -4.82 15.13
CA GLU A 127 -3.48 -5.19 15.84
C GLU A 127 -2.25 -5.16 14.91
N ARG A 128 -2.43 -5.48 13.63
CA ARG A 128 -1.34 -5.61 12.65
C ARG A 128 -1.75 -5.05 11.31
N VAL A 129 -0.82 -4.36 10.67
CA VAL A 129 -0.99 -3.77 9.35
C VAL A 129 0.01 -4.39 8.40
N ARG A 130 -0.47 -4.61 7.18
CA ARG A 130 0.38 -4.94 6.05
C ARG A 130 0.07 -4.00 4.90
N LEU A 131 1.03 -3.16 4.54
CA LEU A 131 0.92 -2.21 3.44
C LEU A 131 1.56 -2.81 2.19
N LEU A 132 0.76 -3.05 1.15
CA LEU A 132 1.28 -3.39 -0.18
C LEU A 132 1.90 -2.13 -0.85
N PRO A 133 2.80 -2.27 -1.84
CA PRO A 133 3.27 -1.12 -2.62
C PRO A 133 2.10 -0.41 -3.33
N ALA A 134 2.21 0.88 -3.61
CA ALA A 134 1.16 1.65 -4.27
C ALA A 134 1.08 1.44 -5.80
N ARG A 135 2.03 0.70 -6.38
CA ARG A 135 2.15 0.50 -7.83
C ARG A 135 2.52 -0.94 -8.16
N GLU A 136 1.99 -1.42 -9.29
CA GLU A 136 2.31 -2.72 -9.89
C GLU A 136 3.67 -2.76 -10.61
N LEU A 137 4.47 -1.68 -10.54
CA LEU A 137 5.75 -1.56 -11.23
C LEU A 137 6.77 -0.85 -10.32
N PRO A 138 8.04 -1.33 -10.28
CA PRO A 138 9.09 -0.68 -9.51
C PRO A 138 9.43 0.69 -10.12
N LEU A 139 9.51 1.71 -9.28
CA LEU A 139 9.94 3.07 -9.63
C LEU A 139 11.06 3.60 -8.74
N ASP A 140 11.72 2.72 -8.01
CA ASP A 140 12.97 3.04 -7.32
C ASP A 140 14.08 3.43 -8.32
N ALA A 141 15.16 3.98 -7.80
CA ALA A 141 16.25 4.52 -8.61
C ALA A 141 16.86 3.48 -9.57
N ASP A 142 16.97 2.22 -9.15
CA ASP A 142 17.53 1.14 -9.96
C ASP A 142 16.59 0.77 -11.11
N ALA A 143 15.29 0.65 -10.84
CA ALA A 143 14.28 0.40 -11.86
C ALA A 143 14.20 1.54 -12.90
N VAL A 144 14.29 2.79 -12.46
CA VAL A 144 14.34 3.95 -13.37
C VAL A 144 15.60 3.93 -14.24
N LYS A 145 16.75 3.59 -13.67
CA LYS A 145 18.02 3.45 -14.40
C LYS A 145 17.95 2.32 -15.43
N ASP A 146 17.41 1.17 -15.04
CA ASP A 146 17.22 0.02 -15.92
C ASP A 146 16.24 0.30 -17.06
N PHE A 147 15.14 0.99 -16.77
CA PHE A 147 14.21 1.48 -17.79
C PHE A 147 14.93 2.39 -18.79
N ARG A 148 15.68 3.40 -18.33
CA ARG A 148 16.44 4.31 -19.18
C ARG A 148 17.47 3.59 -20.06
N ARG A 149 18.11 2.53 -19.54
CA ARG A 149 19.07 1.72 -20.31
C ARG A 149 18.41 0.91 -21.43
N ARG A 150 17.20 0.39 -21.21
CA ARG A 150 16.46 -0.43 -22.20
C ARG A 150 15.66 0.40 -23.19
N PHE A 151 15.34 1.64 -22.84
CA PHE A 151 14.57 2.56 -23.67
C PHE A 151 15.43 3.29 -24.70
N ARG A 152 16.71 3.53 -24.37
CA ARG A 152 17.72 4.03 -25.31
C ARG A 152 18.19 2.90 -26.20
#